data_AF-A0A978SXP5-F1
#
_entry.id   AF-A0A978SXP5-F1
#
_cell.length_a   1.000
_cell.length_b   1.000
_cell.length_c   1.000
_cell.angle_alpha   90.00
_cell.angle_beta   90.00
_cell.angle_gamma   90.00
#
_symmetry.space_group_name_H-M   'P 1'
#
loop_
_entity.id
_entity.type
_entity.pdbx_description
1 polymer ?
#
loop_
_entity_poly.entity_id
_entity_poly.type
_entity_poly.pdbx_seq_one_letter_code
_entity_poly.pdbx_strand_id
1 'polypeptide(L)'
;MTVQIINQLINFNLIHTAEQALMVNWGWMAWNLFLALVPLVISFWLFHQPRARFLRWIVIVLTSLTFIIGINRYNLGHAINLARQVHQTYFGTGNIYIAGAFVLTLIFLGIDIWLFRQHGTRSLLWWFGFMVFIAFLPNAPYVLTDIIHLIEDIRQGYSIWIISLALIPQYLLFMLIGFQAYVLSLIYFGEYLKRQGWSQYILPVELILHALSSIGIYLGRFERFNSWHILTQPDQLVMSIFNDLTEKKPVLVMIVTFLIIAGLYWLMKQVTLGVIYYRQQTTLKQVMPEAMNAPVVNSEIKQP
;
A
#
# COMPACT_ATOMS: atom_id res chain seq x y z
N MET A 1 -1.92 7.10 -52.88
CA MET A 1 -2.50 8.19 -52.07
C MET A 1 -3.66 7.68 -51.19
N THR A 2 -4.65 6.98 -51.76
CA THR A 2 -5.85 6.49 -51.03
C THR A 2 -5.56 5.51 -49.89
N VAL A 3 -4.67 4.53 -50.08
CA VAL A 3 -4.31 3.54 -49.04
C VAL A 3 -3.57 4.17 -47.85
N GLN A 4 -2.69 5.15 -48.10
CA GLN A 4 -2.00 5.89 -47.03
C GLN A 4 -2.98 6.69 -46.17
N ILE A 5 -3.94 7.37 -46.80
CA ILE A 5 -4.96 8.15 -46.09
C ILE A 5 -5.85 7.23 -45.24
N ILE A 6 -6.26 6.07 -45.77
CA ILE A 6 -7.05 5.07 -45.04
C ILE A 6 -6.26 4.53 -43.83
N ASN A 7 -4.99 4.16 -44.01
CA ASN A 7 -4.15 3.69 -42.92
C ASN A 7 -3.95 4.78 -41.84
N GLN A 8 -3.81 6.03 -42.24
CA GLN A 8 -3.66 7.16 -41.33
C GLN A 8 -4.95 7.40 -40.52
N LEU A 9 -6.13 7.28 -41.14
CA LEU A 9 -7.43 7.38 -40.47
C LEU A 9 -7.68 6.21 -39.51
N ILE A 10 -7.33 4.98 -39.91
CA ILE A 10 -7.44 3.79 -39.05
C ILE A 10 -6.53 3.93 -37.83
N ASN A 11 -5.28 4.35 -38.03
CA ASN A 11 -4.32 4.56 -36.93
C ASN A 11 -4.76 5.68 -35.98
N PHE A 12 -5.30 6.79 -36.53
CA PHE A 12 -5.82 7.89 -35.72
C PHE A 12 -7.01 7.43 -34.85
N ASN A 13 -7.95 6.67 -35.43
CA ASN A 13 -9.06 6.11 -34.67
C ASN A 13 -8.59 5.13 -33.59
N LEU A 14 -7.62 4.26 -33.89
CA LEU A 14 -7.05 3.34 -32.91
C LEU A 14 -6.39 4.06 -31.73
N ILE A 15 -5.60 5.11 -31.99
CA ILE A 15 -4.93 5.90 -30.94
C ILE A 15 -5.97 6.61 -30.07
N HIS A 16 -6.95 7.26 -30.69
CA HIS A 16 -8.00 7.96 -29.95
C HIS A 16 -8.85 7.01 -29.10
N THR A 17 -9.21 5.83 -29.63
CA THR A 17 -9.92 4.80 -28.85
C THR A 17 -9.05 4.25 -27.72
N ALA A 18 -7.74 4.09 -27.93
CA ALA A 18 -6.82 3.67 -26.87
C ALA A 18 -6.73 4.73 -25.77
N GLU A 19 -6.57 6.00 -26.12
CA GLU A 19 -6.56 7.12 -25.16
C GLU A 19 -7.85 7.16 -24.34
N GLN A 20 -9.01 7.00 -24.99
CA GLN A 20 -10.30 6.93 -24.30
C GLN A 20 -10.37 5.76 -23.33
N ALA A 21 -9.98 4.56 -23.76
CA ALA A 21 -9.97 3.36 -22.92
C ALA A 21 -9.06 3.54 -21.68
N LEU A 22 -7.86 4.10 -21.87
CA LEU A 22 -6.92 4.40 -20.78
C LEU A 22 -7.52 5.44 -19.79
N MET A 23 -8.18 6.47 -20.32
CA MET A 23 -8.73 7.59 -19.53
C MET A 23 -9.96 7.22 -18.71
N VAL A 24 -10.76 6.26 -19.15
CA VAL A 24 -11.94 5.77 -18.42
C VAL A 24 -11.54 5.16 -17.07
N ASN A 25 -10.50 4.34 -17.06
CA ASN A 25 -10.06 3.63 -15.86
C ASN A 25 -9.19 4.49 -14.93
N TRP A 26 -8.62 5.58 -15.44
CA TRP A 26 -7.59 6.36 -14.74
C TRP A 26 -8.04 6.88 -13.37
N GLY A 27 -9.27 7.39 -13.25
CA GLY A 27 -9.75 8.01 -12.01
C GLY A 27 -9.83 7.03 -10.85
N TRP A 28 -10.42 5.87 -11.08
CA TRP A 28 -10.55 4.80 -10.10
C TRP A 28 -9.19 4.14 -9.80
N MET A 29 -8.37 3.86 -10.82
CA MET A 29 -7.02 3.33 -10.63
C MET A 29 -6.16 4.28 -9.80
N ALA A 30 -6.22 5.59 -10.06
CA ALA A 30 -5.46 6.58 -9.27
C ALA A 30 -5.89 6.57 -7.79
N TRP A 31 -7.18 6.41 -7.50
CA TRP A 31 -7.67 6.30 -6.13
C TRP A 31 -7.21 5.03 -5.42
N ASN A 32 -7.30 3.87 -6.07
CA ASN A 32 -6.82 2.63 -5.49
C ASN A 32 -5.30 2.63 -5.31
N LEU A 33 -4.57 3.25 -6.23
CA LEU A 33 -3.13 3.41 -6.11
C LEU A 33 -2.78 4.32 -4.93
N PHE A 34 -3.52 5.41 -4.73
CA PHE A 34 -3.37 6.26 -3.55
C PHE A 34 -3.51 5.45 -2.26
N LEU A 35 -4.60 4.67 -2.13
CA LEU A 35 -4.83 3.83 -0.95
C LEU A 35 -3.72 2.80 -0.74
N ALA A 36 -3.18 2.23 -1.84
CA ALA A 36 -2.06 1.30 -1.80
C ALA A 36 -0.72 1.94 -1.38
N LEU A 37 -0.54 3.25 -1.61
CA LEU A 37 0.66 3.99 -1.25
C LEU A 37 0.65 4.47 0.21
N VAL A 38 -0.52 4.59 0.84
CA VAL A 38 -0.65 5.05 2.25
C VAL A 38 0.22 4.24 3.23
N PRO A 39 0.18 2.89 3.25
CA PRO A 39 1.02 2.10 4.14
C PRO A 39 2.52 2.34 3.93
N LEU A 40 2.93 2.54 2.67
CA LEU A 40 4.31 2.84 2.34
C LEU A 40 4.74 4.18 2.93
N VAL A 41 3.92 5.23 2.76
CA VAL A 41 4.20 6.56 3.32
C VAL A 41 4.36 6.49 4.83
N ILE A 42 3.45 5.79 5.50
CA ILE A 42 3.46 5.66 6.96
C ILE A 42 4.68 4.85 7.42
N SER A 43 5.00 3.74 6.73
CA SER A 43 6.18 2.93 7.04
C SER A 43 7.48 3.73 6.92
N PHE A 44 7.57 4.65 5.94
CA PHE A 44 8.71 5.55 5.79
C PHE A 44 8.87 6.51 6.97
N TRP A 45 7.76 6.93 7.58
CA TRP A 45 7.78 7.87 8.71
C TRP A 45 8.02 7.15 10.05
N LEU A 46 7.38 5.99 10.27
CA LEU A 46 7.45 5.25 11.53
C LEU A 46 8.68 4.35 11.66
N PHE A 47 9.07 3.67 10.58
CA PHE A 47 10.02 2.55 10.62
C PHE A 47 11.34 2.89 9.92
N HIS A 48 11.31 3.80 8.94
CA HIS A 48 12.48 4.14 8.15
C HIS A 48 13.17 5.43 8.64
N GLN A 49 14.49 5.37 8.79
CA GLN A 49 15.35 6.56 8.92
C GLN A 49 16.10 6.78 7.59
N PRO A 50 15.49 7.44 6.58
CA PRO A 50 16.14 7.69 5.31
C PRO A 50 17.33 8.63 5.51
N ARG A 51 18.45 8.31 4.85
CA ARG A 51 19.64 9.17 4.81
C ARG A 51 19.37 10.52 4.09
N ALA A 52 18.36 10.58 3.22
CA ALA A 52 18.00 11.79 2.46
C ALA A 52 16.54 12.23 2.75
N ARG A 53 16.37 13.45 3.28
CA ARG A 53 15.05 14.04 3.61
C ARG A 53 14.14 14.23 2.39
N PHE A 54 14.71 14.37 1.19
CA PHE A 54 13.98 14.57 -0.07
C PHE A 54 13.08 13.39 -0.46
N LEU A 55 13.50 12.14 -0.17
CA LEU A 55 12.69 10.95 -0.47
C LEU A 55 11.35 10.94 0.30
N ARG A 56 11.33 11.51 1.51
CA ARG A 56 10.08 11.67 2.29
C ARG A 56 9.10 12.60 1.56
N TRP A 57 9.61 13.69 0.98
CA TRP A 57 8.80 14.65 0.25
C TRP A 57 8.29 14.10 -1.08
N ILE A 58 9.08 13.30 -1.81
CA ILE A 58 8.59 12.65 -3.04
C ILE A 58 7.39 11.76 -2.74
N VAL A 59 7.48 10.92 -1.70
CA VAL A 59 6.40 10.00 -1.33
C VAL A 59 5.14 10.77 -0.93
N ILE A 60 5.28 11.87 -0.17
CA ILE A 60 4.17 12.75 0.19
C ILE A 60 3.56 13.40 -1.06
N VAL A 61 4.38 13.97 -1.95
CA VAL A 61 3.91 14.64 -3.16
C VAL A 61 3.18 13.65 -4.08
N LEU A 62 3.72 12.46 -4.31
CA LEU A 62 3.07 11.44 -5.14
C LEU A 62 1.76 10.95 -4.52
N THR A 63 1.70 10.80 -3.21
CA THR A 63 0.48 10.39 -2.48
C THR A 63 -0.57 11.51 -2.51
N SER A 64 -0.17 12.77 -2.34
CA SER A 64 -1.07 13.92 -2.46
C SER A 64 -1.57 14.12 -3.90
N LEU A 65 -0.73 13.91 -4.91
CA LEU A 65 -1.12 14.02 -6.32
C LEU A 65 -2.11 12.92 -6.72
N THR A 66 -1.85 11.67 -6.33
CA THR A 66 -2.77 10.55 -6.58
C THR A 66 -4.12 10.75 -5.89
N PHE A 67 -4.13 11.32 -4.68
CA PHE A 67 -5.35 11.73 -3.98
C PHE A 67 -6.15 12.79 -4.73
N ILE A 68 -5.52 13.90 -5.11
CA ILE A 68 -6.18 15.03 -5.80
C ILE A 68 -6.78 14.58 -7.13
N ILE A 69 -6.06 13.77 -7.90
CA ILE A 69 -6.52 13.25 -9.18
C ILE A 69 -7.69 12.26 -9.00
N GLY A 70 -7.60 11.36 -8.01
CA GLY A 70 -8.64 10.37 -7.74
C GLY A 70 -9.95 10.98 -7.21
N ILE A 71 -9.86 11.96 -6.31
CA ILE A 71 -11.05 12.56 -5.68
C ILE A 71 -11.85 13.44 -6.65
N ASN A 72 -11.16 14.19 -7.53
CA ASN A 72 -11.80 15.16 -8.41
C ASN A 72 -12.54 14.50 -9.59
N ARG A 73 -12.20 13.25 -9.93
CA ARG A 73 -12.72 12.57 -11.14
C ARG A 73 -13.68 11.40 -10.85
N TYR A 74 -13.57 10.72 -9.72
CA TYR A 74 -14.31 9.47 -9.48
C TYR A 74 -15.02 9.38 -8.11
N ASN A 75 -14.38 9.85 -7.04
CA ASN A 75 -14.82 9.53 -5.67
C ASN A 75 -15.36 10.70 -4.85
N LEU A 76 -15.70 11.84 -5.46
CA LEU A 76 -16.32 12.96 -4.74
C LEU A 76 -17.61 12.53 -4.00
N GLY A 77 -18.44 11.68 -4.61
CA GLY A 77 -19.63 11.12 -3.98
C GLY A 77 -19.32 10.24 -2.76
N HIS A 78 -18.31 9.36 -2.86
CA HIS A 78 -17.85 8.55 -1.73
C HIS A 78 -17.27 9.39 -0.60
N ALA A 79 -16.51 10.45 -0.91
CA ALA A 79 -15.97 11.37 0.08
C ALA A 79 -17.06 12.15 0.80
N ILE A 80 -18.09 12.63 0.07
CA ILE A 80 -19.24 13.31 0.67
C ILE A 80 -20.09 12.34 1.50
N ASN A 81 -20.30 11.11 1.03
CA ASN A 81 -21.03 10.09 1.78
C ASN A 81 -20.28 9.67 3.04
N LEU A 82 -18.95 9.53 2.97
CA LEU A 82 -18.07 9.33 4.11
C LEU A 82 -18.22 10.48 5.11
N ALA A 83 -18.10 11.73 4.63
CA ALA A 83 -18.25 12.90 5.48
C ALA A 83 -19.64 12.94 6.14
N ARG A 84 -20.70 12.59 5.41
CA ARG A 84 -22.06 12.47 5.96
C ARG A 84 -22.20 11.32 6.97
N GLN A 85 -21.64 10.15 6.71
CA GLN A 85 -21.69 9.02 7.64
C GLN A 85 -20.91 9.33 8.91
N VAL A 86 -19.69 9.84 8.81
CA VAL A 86 -18.90 10.30 9.96
C VAL A 86 -19.66 11.41 10.71
N HIS A 87 -20.25 12.36 9.98
CA HIS A 87 -21.07 13.39 10.58
C HIS A 87 -22.28 12.82 11.33
N GLN A 88 -23.03 11.91 10.73
CA GLN A 88 -24.22 11.32 11.37
C GLN A 88 -23.86 10.40 12.54
N THR A 89 -22.87 9.54 12.38
CA THR A 89 -22.44 8.58 13.41
C THR A 89 -21.83 9.27 14.63
N TYR A 90 -21.03 10.32 14.43
CA TYR A 90 -20.35 10.99 15.54
C TYR A 90 -21.03 12.28 15.99
N PHE A 91 -21.57 13.08 15.08
CA PHE A 91 -22.15 14.40 15.36
C PHE A 91 -23.69 14.38 15.45
N GLY A 92 -24.35 13.28 15.09
CA GLY A 92 -25.82 13.11 15.21
C GLY A 92 -26.30 12.89 16.66
N THR A 93 -25.43 12.38 17.53
CA THR A 93 -25.68 12.23 18.97
C THR A 93 -24.88 13.26 19.75
N GLY A 94 -25.44 14.47 19.94
CA GLY A 94 -25.03 15.49 20.91
C GLY A 94 -23.52 15.77 21.02
N ASN A 95 -23.09 16.97 20.59
CA ASN A 95 -21.71 17.50 20.56
C ASN A 95 -20.79 17.29 21.80
N ILE A 96 -21.31 16.76 22.91
CA ILE A 96 -20.58 16.49 24.16
C ILE A 96 -19.60 15.31 24.06
N TYR A 97 -19.91 14.25 23.31
CA TYR A 97 -19.02 13.07 23.25
C TYR A 97 -17.79 13.31 22.37
N ILE A 98 -17.94 14.01 21.25
CA ILE A 98 -16.79 14.43 20.43
C ILE A 98 -15.98 15.50 21.16
N ALA A 99 -16.62 16.49 21.77
CA ALA A 99 -15.90 17.49 22.56
C ALA A 99 -15.13 16.82 23.71
N GLY A 100 -15.75 15.85 24.39
CA GLY A 100 -15.12 15.01 25.40
C GLY A 100 -13.96 14.20 24.84
N ALA A 101 -14.13 13.50 23.72
CA ALA A 101 -13.07 12.72 23.08
C ALA A 101 -11.92 13.59 22.59
N PHE A 102 -12.20 14.77 22.02
CA PHE A 102 -11.21 15.72 21.53
C PHE A 102 -10.43 16.34 22.69
N VAL A 103 -11.12 16.76 23.77
CA VAL A 103 -10.50 17.25 25.01
C VAL A 103 -9.66 16.15 25.65
N LEU A 104 -10.17 14.92 25.74
CA LEU A 104 -9.44 13.77 26.27
C LEU A 104 -8.21 13.44 25.41
N THR A 105 -8.32 13.55 24.08
CA THR A 105 -7.19 13.35 23.15
C THR A 105 -6.15 14.46 23.31
N LEU A 106 -6.55 15.71 23.50
CA LEU A 106 -5.64 16.83 23.77
C LEU A 106 -4.96 16.71 25.15
N ILE A 107 -5.69 16.23 26.16
CA ILE A 107 -5.14 15.93 27.49
C ILE A 107 -4.13 14.79 27.38
N PHE A 108 -4.49 13.69 26.72
CA PHE A 108 -3.55 12.58 26.52
C PHE A 108 -2.34 13.01 25.70
N LEU A 109 -2.51 13.81 24.64
CA LEU A 109 -1.40 14.35 23.85
C LEU A 109 -0.49 15.27 24.68
N GLY A 110 -1.06 16.13 25.54
CA GLY A 110 -0.30 17.00 26.44
C GLY A 110 0.46 16.22 27.52
N ILE A 111 -0.18 15.20 28.09
CA ILE A 111 0.44 14.27 29.04
C ILE A 111 1.55 13.48 28.37
N ASP A 112 1.34 13.05 27.13
CA ASP A 112 2.33 12.37 26.31
C ASP A 112 3.54 13.29 26.14
N ILE A 113 3.37 14.49 25.59
CA ILE A 113 4.46 15.47 25.38
C ILE A 113 5.22 15.79 26.68
N TRP A 114 4.53 15.83 27.82
CA TRP A 114 5.11 16.10 29.14
C TRP A 114 5.90 14.90 29.70
N LEU A 115 5.35 13.68 29.61
CA LEU A 115 6.05 12.43 29.98
C LEU A 115 7.21 12.13 29.03
N PHE A 116 7.11 12.55 27.77
CA PHE A 116 8.12 12.36 26.71
C PHE A 116 9.41 13.13 26.92
N ARG A 117 9.42 14.14 27.79
CA ARG A 117 10.67 14.77 28.21
C ARG A 117 11.53 13.85 29.08
N GLN A 118 11.00 12.73 29.57
CA GLN A 118 11.66 11.95 30.62
C GLN A 118 11.99 10.49 30.23
N HIS A 119 11.28 9.81 29.29
CA HIS A 119 11.61 8.41 28.92
C HIS A 119 11.32 8.01 27.47
N GLY A 120 12.11 7.07 26.94
CA GLY A 120 12.13 6.57 25.54
C GLY A 120 10.98 5.64 25.13
N THR A 121 9.74 5.93 25.53
CA THR A 121 8.54 5.22 25.03
C THR A 121 8.19 5.68 23.60
N ARG A 122 7.19 5.07 22.93
CA ARG A 122 6.72 5.50 21.59
C ARG A 122 5.54 6.46 21.76
N SER A 123 5.50 7.56 20.98
CA SER A 123 4.45 8.58 21.13
C SER A 123 3.07 8.07 20.71
N LEU A 124 2.01 8.68 21.22
CA LEU A 124 0.64 8.44 20.77
C LEU A 124 0.50 8.62 19.26
N LEU A 125 1.21 9.59 18.68
CA LEU A 125 1.25 9.80 17.24
C LEU A 125 1.90 8.61 16.50
N TRP A 126 2.91 7.97 17.10
CA TRP A 126 3.52 6.75 16.56
C TRP A 126 2.51 5.59 16.57
N TRP A 127 1.79 5.40 17.68
CA TRP A 127 0.76 4.36 17.80
C TRP A 127 -0.42 4.61 16.85
N PHE A 128 -0.86 5.85 16.73
CA PHE A 128 -1.88 6.24 15.76
C PHE A 128 -1.42 5.93 14.33
N GLY A 129 -0.19 6.34 13.97
CA GLY A 129 0.40 5.98 12.68
C GLY A 129 0.44 4.47 12.47
N PHE A 130 0.82 3.70 13.50
CA PHE A 130 0.86 2.24 13.43
C PHE A 130 -0.53 1.64 13.19
N MET A 131 -1.57 2.15 13.85
CA MET A 131 -2.95 1.72 13.61
C MET A 131 -3.40 2.03 12.17
N VAL A 132 -3.11 3.22 11.66
CA VAL A 132 -3.41 3.58 10.27
C VAL A 132 -2.62 2.70 9.30
N PHE A 133 -1.36 2.40 9.60
CA PHE A 133 -0.55 1.46 8.82
C PHE A 133 -1.24 0.10 8.69
N ILE A 134 -1.65 -0.52 9.80
CA ILE A 134 -2.32 -1.82 9.80
C ILE A 134 -3.68 -1.77 9.09
N ALA A 135 -4.48 -0.73 9.33
CA ALA A 135 -5.80 -0.59 8.72
C ALA A 135 -5.76 -0.41 7.19
N PHE A 136 -4.73 0.28 6.68
CA PHE A 136 -4.57 0.51 5.24
C PHE A 136 -3.68 -0.54 4.56
N LEU A 137 -2.93 -1.35 5.31
CA LEU A 137 -2.04 -2.37 4.75
C LEU A 137 -2.73 -3.30 3.72
N PRO A 138 -3.98 -3.77 3.93
CA PRO A 138 -4.67 -4.63 2.95
C PRO A 138 -4.91 -3.95 1.60
N ASN A 139 -4.99 -2.63 1.54
CA ASN A 139 -5.25 -1.89 0.29
C ASN A 139 -4.09 -1.99 -0.71
N ALA A 140 -2.86 -2.19 -0.23
CA ALA A 140 -1.69 -2.30 -1.10
C ALA A 140 -1.71 -3.57 -1.98
N PRO A 141 -1.91 -4.79 -1.43
CA PRO A 141 -2.10 -5.99 -2.23
C PRO A 141 -3.51 -6.11 -2.84
N TYR A 142 -4.51 -5.35 -2.36
CA TYR A 142 -5.86 -5.32 -2.95
C TYR A 142 -5.86 -4.95 -4.44
N VAL A 143 -4.95 -4.07 -4.84
CA VAL A 143 -4.72 -3.67 -6.25
C VAL A 143 -4.49 -4.88 -7.18
N LEU A 144 -4.03 -6.03 -6.69
CA LEU A 144 -3.94 -7.24 -7.52
C LEU A 144 -5.32 -7.78 -7.96
N THR A 145 -6.35 -7.58 -7.14
CA THR A 145 -7.72 -8.04 -7.42
C THR A 145 -8.44 -7.18 -8.46
N ASP A 146 -7.87 -6.02 -8.77
CA ASP A 146 -8.40 -5.07 -9.75
C ASP A 146 -8.27 -5.57 -11.20
N ILE A 147 -7.58 -6.71 -11.41
CA ILE A 147 -7.58 -7.46 -12.67
C ILE A 147 -8.98 -7.81 -13.18
N ILE A 148 -9.99 -7.86 -12.29
CA ILE A 148 -11.38 -8.09 -12.69
C ILE A 148 -11.89 -6.98 -13.64
N HIS A 149 -11.46 -5.72 -13.45
CA HIS A 149 -11.85 -4.62 -14.35
C HIS A 149 -11.18 -4.74 -15.72
N LEU A 150 -9.94 -5.26 -15.79
CA LEU A 150 -9.31 -5.59 -17.06
C LEU A 150 -10.13 -6.66 -17.81
N ILE A 151 -10.67 -7.65 -17.11
CA ILE A 151 -11.53 -8.68 -17.72
C ILE A 151 -12.83 -8.04 -18.24
N GLU A 152 -13.41 -7.08 -17.52
CA GLU A 152 -14.59 -6.33 -17.96
C GLU A 152 -14.29 -5.51 -19.22
N ASP A 153 -13.17 -4.80 -19.27
CA ASP A 153 -12.76 -4.04 -20.47
C ASP A 153 -12.51 -4.94 -21.67
N ILE A 154 -11.89 -6.10 -21.49
CA ILE A 154 -11.70 -7.09 -22.56
C ILE A 154 -13.06 -7.54 -23.12
N ARG A 155 -14.08 -7.67 -22.26
CA ARG A 155 -15.43 -8.06 -22.67
C ARG A 155 -16.22 -6.93 -23.36
N GLN A 156 -15.79 -5.67 -23.24
CA GLN A 156 -16.42 -4.55 -23.95
C GLN A 156 -16.10 -4.54 -25.46
N GLY A 157 -15.23 -5.43 -25.94
CA GLY A 157 -14.96 -5.58 -27.37
C GLY A 157 -13.91 -4.61 -27.91
N TYR A 158 -13.02 -4.10 -27.06
CA TYR A 158 -11.84 -3.35 -27.52
C TYR A 158 -11.00 -4.19 -28.51
N SER A 159 -10.36 -3.51 -29.45
CA SER A 159 -9.43 -4.15 -30.38
C SER A 159 -8.30 -4.85 -29.63
N ILE A 160 -7.86 -6.00 -30.14
CA ILE A 160 -6.77 -6.80 -29.55
C ILE A 160 -5.48 -5.99 -29.36
N TRP A 161 -5.23 -5.01 -30.26
CA TRP A 161 -4.09 -4.11 -30.17
C TRP A 161 -4.18 -3.18 -28.96
N ILE A 162 -5.37 -2.64 -28.68
CA ILE A 162 -5.60 -1.75 -27.53
C ILE A 162 -5.47 -2.56 -26.24
N ILE A 163 -6.07 -3.75 -26.18
CA ILE A 163 -5.98 -4.64 -25.03
C ILE A 163 -4.50 -4.98 -24.73
N SER A 164 -3.76 -5.41 -25.75
CA SER A 164 -2.41 -5.94 -25.57
C SER A 164 -1.35 -4.87 -25.34
N LEU A 165 -1.45 -3.72 -26.01
CA LEU A 165 -0.43 -2.67 -25.98
C LEU A 165 -0.75 -1.50 -25.05
N ALA A 166 -2.02 -1.30 -24.68
CA ALA A 166 -2.43 -0.19 -23.81
C ALA A 166 -2.96 -0.71 -22.46
N LEU A 167 -4.04 -1.48 -22.46
CA LEU A 167 -4.72 -1.88 -21.22
C LEU A 167 -3.88 -2.83 -20.37
N ILE A 168 -3.39 -3.95 -20.92
CA ILE A 168 -2.58 -4.92 -20.15
C ILE A 168 -1.35 -4.23 -19.52
N PRO A 169 -0.53 -3.44 -20.24
CA PRO A 169 0.58 -2.71 -19.64
C PRO A 169 0.15 -1.71 -18.55
N GLN A 170 -0.96 -0.99 -18.74
CA GLN A 170 -1.48 -0.05 -17.74
C GLN A 170 -1.85 -0.76 -16.44
N TYR A 171 -2.64 -1.84 -16.52
CA TYR A 171 -3.04 -2.63 -15.36
C TYR A 171 -1.84 -3.30 -14.69
N LEU A 172 -0.91 -3.84 -15.47
CA LEU A 172 0.30 -4.47 -14.94
C LEU A 172 1.16 -3.45 -14.19
N LEU A 173 1.39 -2.26 -14.76
CA LEU A 173 2.16 -1.20 -14.11
C LEU A 173 1.50 -0.77 -12.79
N PHE A 174 0.18 -0.56 -12.82
CA PHE A 174 -0.61 -0.22 -11.64
C PHE A 174 -0.50 -1.28 -10.53
N MET A 175 -0.70 -2.55 -10.89
CA MET A 175 -0.56 -3.69 -9.97
C MET A 175 0.85 -3.81 -9.41
N LEU A 176 1.88 -3.65 -10.25
CA LEU A 176 3.28 -3.71 -9.83
C LEU A 176 3.63 -2.57 -8.85
N ILE A 177 3.17 -1.34 -9.11
CA ILE A 177 3.45 -0.21 -8.20
C ILE A 177 2.76 -0.43 -6.85
N GLY A 178 1.47 -0.78 -6.85
CA GLY A 178 0.72 -1.03 -5.61
C GLY A 178 1.31 -2.19 -4.80
N PHE A 179 1.63 -3.30 -5.47
CA PHE A 179 2.23 -4.45 -4.81
C PHE A 179 3.67 -4.21 -4.35
N GLN A 180 4.47 -3.45 -5.10
CA GLN A 180 5.80 -3.05 -4.65
C GLN A 180 5.72 -2.15 -3.40
N ALA A 181 4.70 -1.30 -3.30
CA ALA A 181 4.45 -0.51 -2.10
C ALA A 181 4.17 -1.39 -0.88
N TYR A 182 3.40 -2.47 -1.06
CA TYR A 182 3.20 -3.51 -0.04
C TYR A 182 4.52 -4.16 0.39
N VAL A 183 5.33 -4.60 -0.57
CA VAL A 183 6.63 -5.26 -0.32
C VAL A 183 7.57 -4.35 0.47
N LEU A 184 7.73 -3.10 0.03
CA LEU A 184 8.59 -2.13 0.71
C LEU A 184 8.09 -1.81 2.12
N SER A 185 6.78 -1.69 2.31
CA SER A 185 6.16 -1.46 3.62
C SER A 185 6.54 -2.55 4.63
N LEU A 186 6.44 -3.82 4.22
CA LEU A 186 6.80 -4.95 5.07
C LEU A 186 8.31 -5.07 5.28
N ILE A 187 9.13 -4.78 4.27
CA ILE A 187 10.60 -4.75 4.43
C ILE A 187 10.99 -3.69 5.46
N TYR A 188 10.43 -2.48 5.40
CA TYR A 188 10.73 -1.43 6.37
C TYR A 188 10.25 -1.80 7.78
N PHE A 189 9.10 -2.44 7.90
CA PHE A 189 8.64 -2.93 9.18
C PHE A 189 9.54 -4.05 9.74
N GLY A 190 9.97 -5.00 8.91
CA GLY A 190 10.93 -6.04 9.28
C GLY A 190 12.28 -5.49 9.71
N GLU A 191 12.81 -4.48 9.01
CA GLU A 191 14.04 -3.78 9.40
C GLU A 191 13.87 -3.03 10.73
N TYR A 192 12.69 -2.46 11.00
CA TYR A 192 12.37 -1.87 12.29
C TYR A 192 12.37 -2.93 13.41
N LEU A 193 11.71 -4.07 13.21
CA LEU A 193 11.71 -5.19 14.17
C LEU A 193 13.15 -5.67 14.45
N LYS A 194 13.98 -5.77 13.42
CA LYS A 194 15.40 -6.13 13.55
C LYS A 194 16.17 -5.14 14.44
N ARG A 195 15.95 -3.83 14.25
CA ARG A 195 16.57 -2.78 15.09
C ARG A 195 16.10 -2.82 16.56
N GLN A 196 14.90 -3.34 16.81
CA GLN A 196 14.39 -3.53 18.17
C GLN A 196 14.83 -4.87 18.80
N GLY A 197 15.62 -5.70 18.08
CA GLY A 197 16.08 -7.01 18.55
C GLY A 197 15.11 -8.17 18.29
N TRP A 198 14.07 -7.96 17.46
CA TRP A 198 12.98 -8.92 17.24
C TRP A 198 13.11 -9.66 15.90
N SER A 199 14.35 -9.93 15.46
CA SER A 199 14.64 -10.54 14.16
C SER A 199 14.00 -11.92 13.97
N GLN A 200 13.90 -12.71 15.04
CA GLN A 200 13.27 -14.04 15.02
C GLN A 200 11.76 -14.00 14.72
N TYR A 201 11.09 -12.88 14.98
CA TYR A 201 9.65 -12.73 14.80
C TYR A 201 9.25 -12.17 13.42
N ILE A 202 10.21 -11.84 12.56
CA ILE A 202 9.93 -11.23 11.25
C ILE A 202 9.01 -12.14 10.42
N LEU A 203 9.34 -13.43 10.27
CA LEU A 203 8.54 -14.36 9.48
C LEU A 203 7.12 -14.57 10.06
N PRO A 204 6.94 -14.89 11.36
CA PRO A 204 5.61 -14.98 11.96
C PRO A 204 4.77 -13.71 11.77
N VAL A 205 5.37 -12.53 11.96
CA VAL A 205 4.67 -11.26 11.81
C VAL A 205 4.28 -11.02 10.34
N GLU A 206 5.16 -11.29 9.39
CA GLU A 206 4.84 -11.20 7.95
C GLU A 206 3.66 -12.12 7.58
N LEU A 207 3.65 -13.36 8.06
CA LEU A 207 2.53 -14.30 7.83
C LEU A 207 1.22 -13.80 8.43
N ILE A 208 1.24 -13.23 9.64
CA ILE A 208 0.05 -12.63 10.25
C ILE A 208 -0.44 -11.43 9.41
N LEU A 209 0.47 -10.57 8.96
CA LEU A 209 0.12 -9.41 8.14
C LEU A 209 -0.42 -9.82 6.76
N HIS A 210 0.06 -10.91 6.17
CA HIS A 210 -0.53 -11.53 4.98
C HIS A 210 -1.95 -12.02 5.29
N ALA A 211 -2.17 -12.76 6.38
CA ALA A 211 -3.50 -13.24 6.75
C ALA A 211 -4.49 -12.09 7.01
N LEU A 212 -4.07 -11.04 7.71
CA LEU A 212 -4.89 -9.85 7.92
C LEU A 212 -5.19 -9.13 6.60
N SER A 213 -4.21 -9.09 5.70
CA SER A 213 -4.40 -8.49 4.37
C SER A 213 -5.35 -9.32 3.50
N SER A 214 -5.31 -10.66 3.56
CA SER A 214 -6.25 -11.49 2.79
C SER A 214 -7.69 -11.36 3.29
N ILE A 215 -7.89 -11.28 4.61
CA ILE A 215 -9.20 -10.96 5.21
C ILE A 215 -9.66 -9.57 4.77
N GLY A 216 -8.79 -8.55 4.90
CA GLY A 216 -9.13 -7.19 4.50
C GLY A 216 -9.49 -7.07 3.01
N ILE A 217 -8.78 -7.80 2.13
CA ILE A 217 -9.11 -7.88 0.70
C ILE A 217 -10.49 -8.50 0.50
N TYR A 218 -10.77 -9.61 1.18
CA TYR A 218 -12.08 -10.29 1.09
C TYR A 218 -13.21 -9.34 1.50
N LEU A 219 -13.07 -8.68 2.66
CA LEU A 219 -14.07 -7.75 3.17
C LEU A 219 -14.27 -6.55 2.22
N GLY A 220 -13.20 -6.03 1.64
CA GLY A 220 -13.29 -4.95 0.66
C GLY A 220 -13.97 -5.38 -0.63
N ARG A 221 -13.68 -6.60 -1.11
CA ARG A 221 -14.11 -7.04 -2.45
C ARG A 221 -15.51 -7.66 -2.48
N PHE A 222 -15.84 -8.47 -1.49
CA PHE A 222 -17.08 -9.24 -1.46
C PHE A 222 -18.14 -8.56 -0.59
N GLU A 223 -17.75 -8.15 0.62
CA GLU A 223 -18.65 -7.47 1.56
C GLU A 223 -18.75 -5.95 1.33
N ARG A 224 -17.90 -5.40 0.44
CA ARG A 224 -17.83 -3.97 0.10
C ARG A 224 -17.57 -3.06 1.30
N PHE A 225 -16.87 -3.56 2.32
CA PHE A 225 -16.41 -2.74 3.44
C PHE A 225 -15.25 -1.85 3.03
N ASN A 226 -15.31 -0.58 3.41
CA ASN A 226 -14.19 0.33 3.26
C ASN A 226 -13.43 0.45 4.58
N SER A 227 -12.17 0.91 4.53
CA SER A 227 -11.32 1.05 5.72
C SER A 227 -11.90 1.95 6.83
N TRP A 228 -12.86 2.83 6.53
CA TRP A 228 -13.53 3.69 7.53
C TRP A 228 -14.71 3.01 8.25
N HIS A 229 -15.24 1.90 7.74
CA HIS A 229 -16.31 1.16 8.42
C HIS A 229 -15.84 0.50 9.72
N ILE A 230 -14.52 0.32 9.91
CA ILE A 230 -13.96 -0.08 11.22
C ILE A 230 -14.27 0.94 12.32
N LEU A 231 -14.47 2.21 11.95
CA LEU A 231 -14.78 3.30 12.86
C LEU A 231 -16.29 3.54 12.93
N THR A 232 -16.98 3.53 11.78
CA THR A 232 -18.40 3.91 11.74
C THR A 232 -19.37 2.75 12.00
N GLN A 233 -18.99 1.50 11.74
CA GLN A 233 -19.85 0.32 11.83
C GLN A 233 -19.09 -0.95 12.33
N PRO A 234 -18.42 -0.89 13.51
CA PRO A 234 -17.58 -1.98 13.99
C PRO A 234 -18.36 -3.28 14.25
N ASP A 235 -19.58 -3.21 14.78
CA ASP A 235 -20.38 -4.40 15.11
C ASP A 235 -20.75 -5.21 13.85
N GLN A 236 -21.11 -4.51 12.76
CA GLN A 236 -21.45 -5.14 11.49
C GLN A 236 -20.22 -5.80 10.86
N LEU A 237 -19.06 -5.13 10.94
CA LEU A 237 -17.79 -5.67 10.45
C LEU A 237 -17.42 -6.96 11.17
N VAL A 238 -17.49 -6.96 12.51
CA VAL A 238 -17.15 -8.13 13.33
C VAL A 238 -18.10 -9.29 13.04
N MET A 239 -19.41 -9.02 12.99
CA MET A 239 -20.40 -10.07 12.69
C MET A 239 -20.21 -10.67 11.30
N SER A 240 -19.93 -9.85 10.28
CA SER A 240 -19.61 -10.33 8.93
C SER A 240 -18.38 -11.24 8.94
N ILE A 241 -17.27 -10.81 9.57
CA ILE A 241 -16.07 -11.64 9.68
C ILE A 241 -16.37 -13.00 10.33
N PHE A 242 -17.12 -13.01 11.44
CA PHE A 242 -17.46 -14.25 12.12
C PHE A 242 -18.31 -15.17 11.25
N ASN A 243 -19.33 -14.64 10.59
CA ASN A 243 -20.18 -15.43 9.70
C ASN A 243 -19.37 -15.99 8.53
N ASP A 244 -18.57 -15.16 7.87
CA ASP A 244 -17.77 -15.56 6.71
C ASP A 244 -16.70 -16.60 7.06
N LEU A 245 -16.09 -16.50 8.25
CA LEU A 245 -15.12 -17.49 8.72
C LEU A 245 -15.76 -18.86 9.03
N THR A 246 -17.07 -18.92 9.22
CA THR A 246 -17.79 -20.20 9.38
C THR A 246 -18.22 -20.82 8.04
N GLU A 247 -18.14 -20.06 6.95
CA GLU A 247 -18.51 -20.53 5.63
C GLU A 247 -17.32 -21.05 4.81
N LYS A 248 -17.53 -22.14 4.05
CA LYS A 248 -16.46 -22.78 3.28
C LYS A 248 -15.93 -21.93 2.13
N LYS A 249 -16.81 -21.20 1.42
CA LYS A 249 -16.44 -20.42 0.23
C LYS A 249 -15.61 -19.17 0.58
N PRO A 250 -16.04 -18.31 1.53
CA PRO A 250 -15.25 -17.16 1.95
C PRO A 250 -13.86 -17.55 2.45
N VAL A 251 -13.78 -18.57 3.31
CA VAL A 251 -12.51 -19.08 3.85
C VAL A 251 -11.59 -19.57 2.73
N LEU A 252 -12.12 -20.29 1.73
CA LEU A 252 -11.32 -20.73 0.59
C LEU A 252 -10.73 -19.54 -0.18
N VAL A 253 -11.53 -18.50 -0.43
CA VAL A 253 -11.06 -17.28 -1.10
C VAL A 253 -9.97 -16.60 -0.27
N MET A 254 -10.16 -16.43 1.04
CA MET A 254 -9.16 -15.84 1.94
C MET A 254 -7.84 -16.63 1.96
N ILE A 255 -7.91 -17.97 1.95
CA ILE A 255 -6.73 -18.85 1.90
C ILE A 255 -6.00 -18.71 0.57
N VAL A 256 -6.72 -18.75 -0.56
CA VAL A 256 -6.12 -18.59 -1.88
C VAL A 256 -5.47 -17.21 -2.01
N THR A 257 -6.17 -16.14 -1.58
CA THR A 257 -5.61 -14.79 -1.55
C THR A 257 -4.36 -14.72 -0.68
N PHE A 258 -4.38 -15.33 0.51
CA PHE A 258 -3.21 -15.42 1.39
C PHE A 258 -2.00 -16.07 0.70
N LEU A 259 -2.20 -17.22 0.05
CA LEU A 259 -1.13 -17.94 -0.64
C LEU A 259 -0.55 -17.12 -1.81
N ILE A 260 -1.41 -16.46 -2.58
CA ILE A 260 -1.00 -15.59 -3.70
C ILE A 260 -0.15 -14.42 -3.18
N ILE A 261 -0.66 -13.67 -2.20
CA ILE A 261 0.05 -12.48 -1.71
C ILE A 261 1.36 -12.86 -1.00
N ALA A 262 1.38 -13.95 -0.22
CA ALA A 262 2.57 -14.41 0.48
C ALA A 262 3.64 -14.90 -0.51
N GLY A 263 3.23 -15.68 -1.53
CA GLY A 263 4.13 -16.16 -2.57
C GLY A 263 4.72 -15.03 -3.42
N LEU A 264 3.88 -14.12 -3.90
CA LEU A 264 4.32 -12.94 -4.65
C LEU A 264 5.21 -12.03 -3.80
N TYR A 265 4.87 -11.84 -2.53
CA TYR A 265 5.66 -11.03 -1.61
C TYR A 265 7.06 -11.63 -1.44
N TRP A 266 7.16 -12.94 -1.19
CA TRP A 266 8.44 -13.62 -1.05
C TRP A 266 9.31 -13.42 -2.28
N LEU A 267 8.76 -13.63 -3.48
CA LEU A 267 9.48 -13.44 -4.75
C LEU A 267 9.99 -11.99 -4.90
N MET A 268 9.10 -11.02 -4.74
CA MET A 268 9.42 -9.59 -4.91
C MET A 268 10.38 -9.08 -3.83
N LYS A 269 10.31 -9.61 -2.62
CA LYS A 269 11.25 -9.33 -1.53
C LYS A 269 12.66 -9.75 -1.91
N GLN A 270 12.85 -10.95 -2.48
CA GLN A 270 14.17 -11.42 -2.94
C GLN A 270 14.75 -10.49 -4.02
N VAL A 271 13.94 -10.13 -5.02
CA VAL A 271 14.35 -9.20 -6.08
C VAL A 271 14.73 -7.84 -5.50
N THR A 272 13.89 -7.29 -4.63
CA THR A 272 14.09 -5.96 -4.02
C THR A 272 15.37 -5.93 -3.18
N LEU A 273 15.58 -6.92 -2.32
CA LEU A 273 16.79 -7.02 -1.49
C LEU A 273 18.04 -7.25 -2.35
N GLY A 274 17.95 -8.06 -3.40
CA GLY A 274 19.03 -8.26 -4.37
C GLY A 274 19.46 -6.96 -5.07
N VAL A 275 18.50 -6.16 -5.53
CA VAL A 275 18.77 -4.84 -6.13
C VAL A 275 19.41 -3.88 -5.13
N ILE A 276 18.92 -3.85 -3.89
CA ILE A 276 19.48 -3.02 -2.81
C ILE A 276 20.93 -3.43 -2.53
N TYR A 277 21.19 -4.73 -2.39
CA TYR A 277 22.53 -5.28 -2.15
C TYR A 277 23.51 -4.95 -3.28
N TYR A 278 23.09 -5.15 -4.54
CA TYR A 278 23.89 -4.81 -5.71
C TYR A 278 24.27 -3.33 -5.73
N ARG A 279 23.31 -2.42 -5.52
CA ARG A 279 23.58 -0.97 -5.47
C ARG A 279 24.57 -0.61 -4.37
N GLN A 280 24.42 -1.18 -3.18
CA GLN A 280 25.34 -0.93 -2.06
C GLN A 280 26.77 -1.35 -2.41
N GLN A 281 26.96 -2.52 -3.02
CA GLN A 281 28.29 -2.94 -3.48
C GLN A 281 28.88 -2.00 -4.54
N THR A 282 28.09 -1.57 -5.52
CA THR A 282 28.57 -0.65 -6.56
C THR A 282 29.01 0.68 -5.96
N THR A 283 28.24 1.24 -5.01
CA THR A 283 28.61 2.48 -4.32
C THR A 283 29.87 2.30 -3.48
N LEU A 284 30.01 1.18 -2.76
CA LEU A 284 31.22 0.90 -1.97
C LEU A 284 32.47 0.79 -2.86
N LYS A 285 32.37 0.13 -4.02
CA LYS A 285 33.46 0.07 -5.02
C LYS A 285 33.89 1.46 -5.50
N GLN A 286 32.95 2.38 -5.67
CA GLN A 286 33.24 3.74 -6.14
C GLN A 286 33.87 4.63 -5.07
N VAL A 287 33.47 4.46 -3.80
CA VAL A 287 33.92 5.32 -2.69
C VAL A 287 35.21 4.79 -2.03
N MET A 288 35.44 3.47 -2.04
CA MET A 288 36.58 2.83 -1.37
C MET A 288 37.20 1.71 -2.23
N PRO A 289 37.80 2.04 -3.39
CA PRO A 289 38.37 1.03 -4.29
C PRO A 289 39.52 0.22 -3.65
N GLU A 290 40.29 0.82 -2.74
CA GLU A 290 41.42 0.19 -2.06
C GLU A 290 41.00 -0.85 -1.01
N ALA A 291 39.87 -0.63 -0.32
CA ALA A 291 39.38 -1.54 0.71
C ALA A 291 38.85 -2.87 0.16
N MET A 292 38.48 -2.91 -1.13
CA MET A 292 38.06 -4.13 -1.82
C MET A 292 39.20 -4.89 -2.50
N ASN A 293 40.33 -4.23 -2.75
CA ASN A 293 41.51 -4.82 -3.38
C ASN A 293 42.63 -5.11 -2.38
N ALA A 294 42.46 -4.75 -1.11
CA ALA A 294 43.41 -5.11 -0.06
C ALA A 294 43.49 -6.65 0.03
N PRO A 295 44.69 -7.24 -0.09
CA PRO A 295 44.85 -8.67 0.12
C PRO A 295 44.36 -8.99 1.53
N VAL A 296 43.62 -10.09 1.69
CA VAL A 296 43.25 -10.61 3.00
C VAL A 296 44.54 -10.94 3.73
N VAL A 297 45.02 -10.01 4.56
CA VAL A 297 46.18 -10.25 5.41
C VAL A 297 45.71 -11.28 6.43
N ASN A 298 46.07 -12.55 6.19
CA ASN A 298 45.98 -13.61 7.18
C ASN A 298 46.90 -13.21 8.33
N SER A 299 46.38 -12.48 9.32
CA SER A 299 47.03 -12.37 10.60
C SER A 299 46.94 -13.76 11.24
N GLU A 300 47.96 -14.59 10.99
CA GLU A 300 48.23 -15.77 11.79
C GLU A 300 48.19 -15.38 13.27
N ILE A 301 47.13 -15.85 13.94
CA ILE A 301 47.03 -15.82 15.39
C ILE A 301 48.11 -16.78 15.88
N LYS A 302 49.29 -16.26 16.22
CA LYS A 302 50.24 -16.99 17.06
C LYS A 302 49.59 -17.17 18.43
N GLN A 303 49.09 -18.36 18.69
CA GLN A 303 48.70 -18.79 20.03
C GLN A 303 49.96 -18.91 20.91
N PRO A 304 49.98 -18.35 22.13
CA PRO A 304 50.99 -18.66 23.13
C PRO A 304 50.80 -20.06 23.74
#